data_AF-A0A098APU9-F1
#
_entry.id   AF-A0A098APU9-F1
#
_cell.length_a   1.000
_cell.length_b   1.000
_cell.length_c   1.000
_cell.angle_alpha   90.00
_cell.angle_beta   90.00
_cell.angle_gamma   90.00
#
_symmetry.space_group_name_H-M   'P 1'
#
loop_
_entity.id
_entity.type
_entity.pdbx_description
1 polymer ?
#
loop_
_entity_poly.entity_id
_entity_poly.type
_entity_poly.pdbx_seq_one_letter_code
_entity_poly.pdbx_strand_id
1 'polypeptide(L)'
;MNRLKELRQEKKLSQKEIAETLGFSLRSFQRMENGESQIKPEKAQLLADYFGVSVANLLGYENNFIESVKNLSQKDGSDEVFFKAFRAYYELKTADGRENLLTLKDEDFLNKYREEILKNLIPNIKELSKQEIEKYLSDEKLLNEAKQKLNDFLFTIGTLNPQETQLLVDFISLSYKDKQIVLNILGSLNQKETHHDL
;
A
#
# COMPACT_ATOMS: atom_id res chain seq x y z
N MET A 1 18.14 13.79 -3.08
CA MET A 1 17.98 12.59 -3.93
C MET A 1 16.53 12.57 -4.40
N ASN A 2 16.25 12.27 -5.67
CA ASN A 2 14.90 12.12 -6.23
C ASN A 2 14.92 10.96 -7.24
N ARG A 3 13.75 10.45 -7.65
CA ARG A 3 13.61 9.29 -8.54
C ARG A 3 13.43 9.63 -10.02
N LEU A 4 13.60 10.90 -10.43
CA LEU A 4 13.30 11.33 -11.81
C LEU A 4 14.04 10.55 -12.88
N LYS A 5 15.33 10.26 -12.63
CA LYS A 5 16.17 9.51 -13.57
C LYS A 5 15.69 8.07 -13.73
N GLU A 6 15.35 7.42 -12.62
CA GLU A 6 14.83 6.05 -12.59
C GLU A 6 13.51 5.97 -13.36
N LEU A 7 12.53 6.79 -12.97
CA LEU A 7 11.19 6.84 -13.57
C LEU A 7 11.24 7.14 -15.08
N ARG A 8 12.14 8.03 -15.49
CA ARG A 8 12.38 8.34 -16.91
C ARG A 8 12.94 7.14 -17.67
N GLN A 9 13.92 6.43 -17.08
CA GLN A 9 14.56 5.28 -17.72
C GLN A 9 13.61 4.07 -17.81
N GLU A 10 12.76 3.85 -16.82
CA GLU A 10 11.69 2.83 -16.84
C GLU A 10 10.74 3.04 -18.03
N LYS A 11 10.37 4.30 -18.30
CA LYS A 11 9.54 4.67 -19.46
C LYS A 11 10.33 4.79 -20.77
N LYS A 12 11.64 4.52 -20.78
CA LYS A 12 12.54 4.64 -21.94
C LYS A 12 12.55 6.03 -22.59
N LEU A 13 12.35 7.08 -21.79
CA LEU A 13 12.30 8.46 -22.26
C LEU A 13 13.67 9.15 -22.14
N SER A 14 13.94 10.08 -23.03
CA SER A 14 15.04 11.03 -22.94
C SER A 14 14.68 12.23 -22.07
N GLN A 15 15.69 12.94 -21.55
CA GLN A 15 15.47 14.18 -20.80
C GLN A 15 14.77 15.25 -21.64
N LYS A 16 14.99 15.22 -22.97
CA LYS A 16 14.40 16.15 -23.92
C LYS A 16 12.90 15.90 -24.09
N GLU A 17 12.49 14.65 -24.26
CA GLU A 17 11.08 14.29 -24.43
C GLU A 17 10.23 14.68 -23.22
N ILE A 18 10.72 14.46 -22.00
CA ILE A 18 9.99 14.87 -20.78
C ILE A 18 9.93 16.40 -20.68
N ALA A 19 11.04 17.09 -20.95
CA ALA A 19 11.09 18.54 -20.90
C ALA A 19 10.07 19.16 -21.88
N GLU A 20 10.04 18.67 -23.12
CA GLU A 20 9.09 19.13 -24.14
C GLU A 20 7.64 18.80 -23.76
N THR A 21 7.38 17.59 -23.27
CA THR A 21 6.02 17.14 -22.91
C THR A 21 5.43 17.97 -21.76
N LEU A 22 6.24 18.34 -20.78
CA LEU A 22 5.80 19.06 -19.57
C LEU A 22 6.06 20.57 -19.63
N GLY A 23 6.53 21.08 -20.77
CA GLY A 23 6.81 22.52 -20.95
C GLY A 23 7.98 23.03 -20.10
N PHE A 24 8.92 22.16 -19.71
CA PHE A 24 10.15 22.55 -19.05
C PHE A 24 11.25 22.88 -20.07
N SER A 25 12.18 23.75 -19.71
CA SER A 25 13.44 23.80 -20.45
C SER A 25 14.27 22.55 -20.15
N LEU A 26 14.98 22.03 -21.15
CA LEU A 26 15.88 20.88 -20.98
C LEU A 26 16.84 21.08 -19.81
N ARG A 27 17.43 22.28 -19.70
CA ARG A 27 18.33 22.65 -18.60
C ARG A 27 17.62 22.62 -17.25
N SER A 28 16.36 23.07 -17.16
CA SER A 28 15.61 23.00 -15.89
C SER A 28 15.34 21.55 -15.50
N PHE A 29 14.97 20.69 -16.44
CA PHE A 29 14.71 19.29 -16.16
C PHE A 29 15.99 18.56 -15.73
N GLN A 30 17.11 18.78 -16.41
CA GLN A 30 18.42 18.23 -16.05
C GLN A 30 18.86 18.59 -14.62
N ARG A 31 18.72 19.86 -14.24
CA ARG A 31 19.05 20.31 -12.88
C ARG A 31 18.13 19.70 -11.83
N MET A 32 16.84 19.52 -12.14
CA MET A 32 15.91 18.81 -11.26
C MET A 32 16.28 17.34 -11.13
N GLU A 33 16.52 16.64 -12.25
CA GLU A 33 16.88 15.21 -12.28
C GLU A 33 18.19 14.93 -11.52
N ASN A 34 19.20 15.78 -11.67
CA ASN A 34 20.49 15.63 -10.98
C ASN A 34 20.46 16.12 -9.52
N GLY A 35 19.35 16.72 -9.07
CA GLY A 35 19.24 17.30 -7.72
C GLY A 35 20.01 18.61 -7.52
N GLU A 36 20.48 19.25 -8.60
CA GLU A 36 21.14 20.56 -8.60
C GLU A 36 20.16 21.73 -8.40
N SER A 37 18.87 21.47 -8.49
CA SER A 37 17.80 22.41 -8.17
C SER A 37 16.68 21.74 -7.40
N GLN A 38 16.14 22.44 -6.40
CA GLN A 38 14.93 21.99 -5.72
C GLN A 38 13.73 21.95 -6.67
N ILE A 39 12.94 20.88 -6.55
CA ILE A 39 11.68 20.73 -7.28
C ILE A 39 10.60 21.42 -6.44
N LYS A 40 10.01 22.49 -6.96
CA LYS A 40 8.91 23.19 -6.28
C LYS A 40 7.67 22.29 -6.22
N PRO A 41 6.79 22.45 -5.21
CA PRO A 41 5.60 21.60 -5.03
C PRO A 41 4.75 21.44 -6.29
N GLU A 42 4.44 22.54 -6.99
CA GLU A 42 3.66 22.53 -8.24
C GLU A 42 4.31 21.66 -9.33
N LYS A 43 5.63 21.74 -9.48
CA LYS A 43 6.37 20.93 -10.46
C LYS A 43 6.46 19.48 -10.03
N ALA A 44 6.59 19.23 -8.73
CA ALA A 44 6.65 17.88 -8.18
C ALA A 44 5.32 17.15 -8.42
N GLN A 45 4.19 17.83 -8.22
CA GLN A 45 2.87 17.29 -8.54
C GLN A 45 2.73 16.98 -10.03
N LEU A 46 3.07 17.93 -10.91
CA LEU A 46 2.99 17.74 -12.36
C LEU A 46 3.84 16.55 -12.84
N LEU A 47 5.06 16.41 -12.31
CA LEU A 47 5.93 15.29 -12.61
C LEU A 47 5.37 13.97 -12.06
N ALA A 48 4.79 13.98 -10.87
CA ALA A 48 4.22 12.79 -10.22
C ALA A 48 3.01 12.27 -11.01
N ASP A 49 2.13 13.18 -11.44
CA ASP A 49 0.98 12.88 -12.30
C ASP A 49 1.44 12.29 -13.65
N TYR A 50 2.48 12.86 -14.27
CA TYR A 50 3.05 12.35 -15.52
C TYR A 50 3.61 10.92 -15.40
N PHE A 51 4.27 10.63 -14.28
CA PHE A 51 4.82 9.31 -14.03
C PHE A 51 3.79 8.31 -13.51
N GLY A 52 2.66 8.78 -12.98
CA GLY A 52 1.64 7.93 -12.36
C GLY A 52 2.06 7.43 -10.97
N VAL A 53 2.81 8.25 -10.24
CA VAL A 53 3.33 7.95 -8.89
C VAL A 53 2.94 9.05 -7.90
N SER A 54 3.08 8.82 -6.61
CA SER A 54 2.88 9.88 -5.62
C SER A 54 4.05 10.89 -5.65
N VAL A 55 3.80 12.13 -5.21
CA VAL A 55 4.86 13.14 -5.01
C VAL A 55 5.93 12.63 -4.05
N ALA A 56 5.52 11.87 -3.02
CA ALA A 56 6.44 11.26 -2.08
C ALA A 56 7.37 10.24 -2.75
N ASN A 57 6.83 9.39 -3.63
CA ASN A 57 7.61 8.45 -4.41
C ASN A 57 8.61 9.16 -5.33
N LEU A 58 8.13 10.17 -6.07
CA LEU A 58 8.94 10.94 -7.01
C LEU A 58 10.14 11.60 -6.33
N LEU A 59 9.92 12.13 -5.13
CA LEU A 59 10.97 12.77 -4.33
C LEU A 59 11.84 11.77 -3.56
N GLY A 60 11.59 10.47 -3.70
CA GLY A 60 12.37 9.40 -3.06
C GLY A 60 12.04 9.20 -1.58
N TYR A 61 10.91 9.71 -1.10
CA TYR A 61 10.47 9.56 0.29
C TYR A 61 9.82 8.18 0.57
N GLU A 62 9.25 7.52 -0.44
CA GLU A 62 8.64 6.19 -0.26
C GLU A 62 9.68 5.06 -0.24
N ASN A 63 10.71 5.11 -1.09
CA ASN A 63 11.68 4.02 -1.19
C ASN A 63 12.49 3.79 0.08
N ASN A 64 12.64 4.81 0.92
CA ASN A 64 13.52 4.76 2.08
C ASN A 64 12.83 5.22 3.35
N PHE A 65 11.53 4.96 3.56
CA PHE A 65 10.96 5.17 4.91
C PHE A 65 11.67 4.26 5.92
N ILE A 66 11.79 2.97 5.64
CA ILE A 66 12.50 2.02 6.53
C ILE A 66 13.96 2.43 6.72
N GLU A 67 14.66 2.87 5.67
CA GLU A 67 16.06 3.29 5.76
C GLU A 67 16.21 4.65 6.45
N SER A 68 15.31 5.61 6.21
CA SER A 68 15.31 6.91 6.87
C SER A 68 14.99 6.79 8.36
N VAL A 69 14.05 5.91 8.72
CA VAL A 69 13.71 5.63 10.13
C VAL A 69 14.85 4.83 10.80
N LYS A 70 15.48 3.86 10.12
CA LYS A 70 16.72 3.21 10.59
C LYS A 70 17.88 4.20 10.76
N ASN A 71 18.01 5.18 9.89
CA ASN A 71 19.04 6.21 9.99
C ASN A 71 18.76 7.18 11.16
N LEU A 72 17.49 7.44 11.48
CA LEU A 72 17.09 8.24 12.65
C LEU A 72 17.41 7.51 13.96
N SER A 73 17.20 6.19 14.05
CA SER A 73 17.58 5.41 15.24
C SER A 73 19.10 5.39 15.47
N GLN A 74 19.88 5.37 14.39
CA GLN A 74 21.35 5.39 14.45
C GLN A 74 21.94 6.76 14.80
N LYS A 75 21.23 7.85 14.54
CA LYS A 75 21.75 9.22 14.74
C LYS A 75 21.55 9.76 16.15
N ASP A 76 20.42 9.43 16.78
CA ASP A 76 20.05 9.91 18.13
C ASP A 76 20.02 8.79 19.19
N GLY A 77 20.20 7.52 18.80
CA GLY A 77 20.41 6.39 19.70
C GLY A 77 19.19 5.92 20.51
N SER A 78 18.01 6.53 20.34
CA SER A 78 16.80 6.10 21.06
C SER A 78 15.83 5.37 20.15
N ASP A 79 15.57 4.10 20.50
CA ASP A 79 14.51 3.29 19.88
C ASP A 79 13.14 3.99 19.94
N GLU A 80 12.93 4.89 20.91
CA GLU A 80 11.71 5.68 21.08
C GLU A 80 11.38 6.57 19.87
N VAL A 81 12.37 7.26 19.28
CA VAL A 81 12.15 8.14 18.12
C VAL A 81 11.78 7.31 16.90
N PHE A 82 12.43 6.17 16.71
CA PHE A 82 12.08 5.20 15.66
C PHE A 82 10.64 4.72 15.82
N PHE A 83 10.26 4.25 17.01
CA PHE A 83 8.92 3.72 17.25
C PHE A 83 7.84 4.79 17.08
N LYS A 84 8.12 6.04 17.47
CA LYS A 84 7.20 7.16 17.26
C LYS A 84 7.01 7.48 15.78
N ALA A 85 8.09 7.51 15.01
CA ALA A 85 8.02 7.75 13.56
C ALA A 85 7.31 6.60 12.83
N PHE A 86 7.66 5.35 13.16
CA PHE A 86 7.00 4.17 12.61
C PHE A 86 5.51 4.15 12.95
N ARG A 87 5.13 4.44 14.20
CA ARG A 87 3.73 4.52 14.62
C ARG A 87 2.97 5.58 13.82
N ALA A 88 3.51 6.78 13.67
CA ALA A 88 2.87 7.85 12.90
C ALA A 88 2.67 7.44 11.43
N TYR A 89 3.64 6.77 10.83
CA TYR A 89 3.52 6.25 9.47
C TYR A 89 2.50 5.12 9.36
N TYR A 90 2.51 4.18 10.29
CA TYR A 90 1.52 3.10 10.35
C TYR A 90 0.10 3.65 10.47
N GLU A 91 -0.11 4.63 11.34
CA GLU A 91 -1.41 5.30 11.51
C GLU A 91 -1.85 6.04 10.24
N LEU A 92 -0.94 6.79 9.60
CA LEU A 92 -1.21 7.47 8.34
C LEU A 92 -1.61 6.48 7.24
N LYS A 93 -0.83 5.42 7.05
CA LYS A 93 -1.10 4.42 6.01
C LYS A 93 -2.33 3.56 6.30
N THR A 94 -2.65 3.34 7.57
CA THR A 94 -3.94 2.74 7.96
C THR A 94 -5.11 3.65 7.57
N ALA A 95 -4.96 4.97 7.75
CA ALA A 95 -5.99 5.94 7.33
C ALA A 95 -6.14 6.00 5.81
N ASP A 96 -5.04 6.08 5.06
CA ASP A 96 -5.04 6.03 3.59
C ASP A 96 -5.75 4.76 3.10
N GLY A 97 -5.43 3.60 3.68
CA GLY A 97 -6.06 2.34 3.29
C GLY A 97 -7.55 2.26 3.63
N ARG A 98 -7.98 2.89 4.73
CA ARG A 98 -9.40 3.02 5.07
C ARG A 98 -10.13 3.87 4.03
N GLU A 99 -9.55 4.99 3.62
CA GLU A 99 -10.11 5.86 2.58
C GLU A 99 -10.20 5.13 1.24
N ASN A 100 -9.14 4.41 0.86
CA ASN A 100 -9.12 3.59 -0.34
C ASN A 100 -10.25 2.53 -0.31
N LEU A 101 -10.41 1.80 0.80
CA LEU A 101 -11.47 0.81 0.93
C LEU A 101 -12.86 1.46 0.80
N LEU A 102 -13.09 2.60 1.46
CA LEU A 102 -14.39 3.29 1.44
C LEU A 102 -14.69 4.00 0.11
N THR A 103 -13.68 4.18 -0.73
CA THR A 103 -13.89 4.63 -2.12
C THR A 103 -14.41 3.50 -3.00
N LEU A 104 -14.04 2.25 -2.69
CA LEU A 104 -14.37 1.05 -3.47
C LEU A 104 -15.57 0.26 -2.93
N LYS A 105 -15.87 0.43 -1.66
CA LYS A 105 -16.88 -0.28 -0.87
C LYS A 105 -17.45 0.68 0.19
N ASP A 106 -18.39 0.22 1.00
CA ASP A 106 -19.03 1.04 2.03
C ASP A 106 -18.60 0.66 3.46
N GLU A 107 -19.08 1.42 4.45
CA GLU A 107 -18.88 1.12 5.87
C GLU A 107 -19.48 -0.23 6.27
N ASP A 108 -20.59 -0.63 5.65
CA ASP A 108 -21.23 -1.92 5.90
C ASP A 108 -20.29 -3.07 5.52
N PHE A 109 -19.59 -2.94 4.39
CA PHE A 109 -18.55 -3.89 3.98
C PHE A 109 -17.39 -3.92 4.98
N LEU A 110 -16.88 -2.75 5.39
CA LEU A 110 -15.79 -2.67 6.38
C LEU A 110 -16.18 -3.37 7.70
N ASN A 111 -17.41 -3.15 8.18
CA ASN A 111 -17.92 -3.79 9.38
C ASN A 111 -18.07 -5.31 9.22
N LYS A 112 -18.58 -5.79 8.08
CA LYS A 112 -18.67 -7.22 7.78
C LYS A 112 -17.29 -7.87 7.72
N TYR A 113 -16.31 -7.20 7.10
CA TYR A 113 -14.95 -7.70 7.01
C TYR A 113 -14.30 -7.79 8.39
N ARG A 114 -14.52 -6.78 9.26
CA ARG A 114 -14.10 -6.83 10.66
C ARG A 114 -14.71 -8.03 11.40
N GLU A 115 -15.99 -8.31 11.20
CA GLU A 115 -16.64 -9.50 11.78
C GLU A 115 -16.06 -10.81 11.23
N GLU A 116 -15.75 -10.87 9.95
CA GLU A 116 -15.12 -12.05 9.32
C GLU A 116 -13.75 -12.32 9.93
N ILE A 117 -12.91 -11.29 10.08
CA ILE A 117 -11.62 -11.39 10.78
C ILE A 117 -11.84 -11.96 12.19
N LEU A 118 -12.77 -11.39 12.96
CA LEU A 118 -13.04 -11.83 14.33
C LEU A 118 -13.49 -13.29 14.39
N LYS A 119 -14.40 -13.71 13.51
CA LYS A 119 -14.89 -15.09 13.42
C LYS A 119 -13.75 -16.07 13.06
N ASN A 120 -12.82 -15.65 12.20
CA ASN A 120 -11.68 -16.48 11.81
C ASN A 120 -10.64 -16.66 12.93
N LEU A 121 -10.65 -15.82 13.97
CA LEU A 121 -9.80 -16.00 15.16
C LEU A 121 -10.40 -16.94 16.19
N ILE A 122 -11.71 -17.21 16.11
CA ILE A 122 -12.37 -18.11 17.04
C ILE A 122 -12.10 -19.55 16.59
N PRO A 123 -11.40 -20.36 17.40
CA PRO A 123 -11.10 -21.75 17.04
C PRO A 123 -12.37 -22.57 16.98
N ASN A 124 -12.48 -23.43 15.96
CA ASN A 124 -13.61 -24.35 15.77
C ASN A 124 -14.99 -23.67 15.86
N ILE A 125 -15.11 -22.42 15.42
CA ILE A 125 -16.35 -21.62 15.56
C ILE A 125 -17.63 -22.33 15.07
N LYS A 126 -17.52 -23.22 14.08
CA LYS A 126 -18.64 -24.00 13.53
C LYS A 126 -19.20 -25.04 14.50
N GLU A 127 -18.41 -25.45 15.50
CA GLU A 127 -18.76 -26.46 16.51
C GLU A 127 -19.26 -25.83 17.82
N LEU A 128 -19.13 -24.51 17.96
CA LEU A 128 -19.48 -23.79 19.18
C LEU A 128 -20.98 -23.41 19.21
N SER A 129 -21.55 -23.46 20.41
CA SER A 129 -22.85 -22.87 20.70
C SER A 129 -22.80 -21.33 20.66
N LYS A 130 -23.97 -20.71 20.54
CA LYS A 130 -24.09 -19.24 20.56
C LYS A 130 -23.50 -18.62 21.82
N GLN A 131 -23.69 -19.24 22.99
CA GLN A 131 -23.17 -18.75 24.27
C GLN A 131 -21.64 -18.82 24.34
N GLU A 132 -21.05 -19.88 23.80
CA GLU A 132 -19.59 -20.02 23.72
C GLU A 132 -18.99 -18.98 22.79
N ILE A 133 -19.63 -18.70 21.65
CA ILE A 133 -19.21 -17.63 20.75
C ILE A 133 -19.30 -16.27 21.45
N GLU A 134 -20.40 -15.97 22.15
CA GLU A 134 -20.56 -14.70 22.90
C GLU A 134 -19.45 -14.47 23.94
N LYS A 135 -18.95 -15.55 24.57
CA LYS A 135 -17.80 -15.46 25.47
C LYS A 135 -16.53 -15.00 24.75
N TYR A 136 -16.24 -15.54 23.56
CA TYR A 136 -15.10 -15.09 22.74
C TYR A 136 -15.29 -13.65 22.25
N LEU A 137 -16.51 -13.27 21.85
CA LEU A 137 -16.80 -11.91 21.39
C LEU A 137 -16.67 -10.85 22.49
N SER A 138 -16.62 -11.27 23.75
CA SER A 138 -16.40 -10.40 24.92
C SER A 138 -14.93 -10.37 25.38
N ASP A 139 -14.05 -11.17 24.77
CA ASP A 139 -12.63 -11.22 25.11
C ASP A 139 -11.89 -10.02 24.51
N GLU A 140 -11.44 -9.10 25.35
CA GLU A 140 -10.69 -7.91 24.92
C GLU A 140 -9.41 -8.25 24.14
N LYS A 141 -8.72 -9.35 24.47
CA LYS A 141 -7.51 -9.76 23.77
C LYS A 141 -7.85 -10.15 22.33
N LEU A 142 -8.93 -10.91 22.14
CA LEU A 142 -9.40 -11.32 20.83
C LEU A 142 -9.87 -10.12 20.00
N LEU A 143 -10.63 -9.21 20.62
CA LEU A 143 -11.09 -7.98 19.97
C LEU A 143 -9.93 -7.09 19.55
N ASN A 144 -8.90 -6.96 20.38
CA ASN A 144 -7.68 -6.23 20.07
C ASN A 144 -6.88 -6.88 18.94
N GLU A 145 -6.77 -8.20 18.92
CA GLU A 145 -6.13 -8.93 17.84
C GLU A 145 -6.87 -8.76 16.50
N ALA A 146 -8.21 -8.87 16.50
CA ALA A 146 -9.02 -8.61 15.32
C ALA A 146 -8.84 -7.18 14.80
N LYS A 147 -8.81 -6.19 15.71
CA LYS A 147 -8.54 -4.79 15.37
C LYS A 147 -7.15 -4.61 14.76
N GLN A 148 -6.12 -5.26 15.32
CA GLN A 148 -4.77 -5.22 14.77
C GLN A 148 -4.72 -5.81 13.36
N LYS A 149 -5.31 -7.00 13.14
CA LYS A 149 -5.37 -7.62 11.81
C LYS A 149 -6.11 -6.77 10.78
N LEU A 150 -7.19 -6.11 11.18
CA LEU A 150 -7.88 -5.15 10.32
C LEU A 150 -6.96 -3.96 9.97
N ASN A 151 -6.31 -3.37 10.97
CA ASN A 151 -5.37 -2.28 10.75
C ASN A 151 -4.19 -2.70 9.86
N ASP A 152 -3.68 -3.92 10.00
CA ASP A 152 -2.60 -4.43 9.15
C ASP A 152 -3.06 -4.57 7.69
N PHE A 153 -4.29 -5.03 7.47
CA PHE A 153 -4.88 -5.06 6.14
C PHE A 153 -5.04 -3.65 5.56
N LEU A 154 -5.61 -2.72 6.34
CA LEU A 154 -5.78 -1.32 5.93
C LEU A 154 -4.43 -0.66 5.64
N PHE A 155 -3.46 -0.79 6.54
CA PHE A 155 -2.07 -0.35 6.33
C PHE A 155 -1.52 -0.88 5.01
N THR A 156 -1.69 -2.18 4.75
CA THR A 156 -1.23 -2.82 3.51
C THR A 156 -1.84 -2.13 2.30
N ILE A 157 -3.17 -2.04 2.20
CA ILE A 157 -3.84 -1.41 1.05
C ILE A 157 -3.67 0.11 0.98
N GLY A 158 -3.23 0.78 2.06
CA GLY A 158 -2.82 2.18 2.05
C GLY A 158 -1.38 2.38 1.54
N THR A 159 -0.60 1.31 1.45
CA THR A 159 0.79 1.34 0.93
C THR A 159 0.90 0.87 -0.52
N LEU A 160 -0.14 0.22 -1.05
CA LEU A 160 -0.18 -0.32 -2.40
C LEU A 160 -0.62 0.71 -3.43
N ASN A 161 -0.33 0.44 -4.71
CA ASN A 161 -0.86 1.28 -5.79
C ASN A 161 -2.37 1.02 -6.01
N PRO A 162 -3.07 1.89 -6.77
CA PRO A 162 -4.52 1.75 -6.96
C PRO A 162 -4.97 0.42 -7.58
N GLN A 163 -4.20 -0.16 -8.52
CA GLN A 163 -4.57 -1.41 -9.18
C GLN A 163 -4.46 -2.61 -8.22
N GLU A 164 -3.39 -2.66 -7.44
CA GLU A 164 -3.18 -3.70 -6.41
C GLU A 164 -4.21 -3.58 -5.29
N THR A 165 -4.52 -2.35 -4.88
CA THR A 165 -5.56 -2.05 -3.90
C THR A 165 -6.92 -2.52 -4.37
N GLN A 166 -7.30 -2.18 -5.61
CA GLN A 166 -8.54 -2.63 -6.22
C GLN A 166 -8.62 -4.16 -6.24
N LEU A 167 -7.56 -4.82 -6.71
CA LEU A 167 -7.49 -6.28 -6.79
C LEU A 167 -7.75 -6.93 -5.43
N LEU A 168 -7.05 -6.47 -4.38
CA LEU A 168 -7.21 -7.04 -3.05
C LEU A 168 -8.60 -6.79 -2.48
N VAL A 169 -9.12 -5.55 -2.58
CA VAL A 169 -10.44 -5.19 -2.08
C VAL A 169 -11.53 -5.99 -2.78
N ASP A 170 -11.47 -6.13 -4.10
CA ASP A 170 -12.44 -6.93 -4.84
C ASP A 170 -12.33 -8.41 -4.49
N PHE A 171 -11.12 -8.95 -4.41
CA PHE A 171 -10.93 -10.35 -4.06
C PHE A 171 -11.48 -10.68 -2.66
N ILE A 172 -11.23 -9.84 -1.65
CA ILE A 172 -11.78 -10.08 -0.30
C ILE A 172 -13.31 -9.94 -0.26
N SER A 173 -13.88 -9.17 -1.17
CA SER A 173 -15.33 -8.96 -1.28
C SER A 173 -16.08 -10.15 -1.91
N LEU A 174 -15.36 -11.05 -2.57
CA LEU A 174 -15.95 -12.22 -3.20
C LEU A 174 -16.48 -13.22 -2.17
N SER A 175 -17.51 -13.98 -2.58
CA SER A 175 -17.95 -15.15 -1.85
C SER A 175 -16.83 -16.20 -1.79
N TYR A 176 -16.88 -17.11 -0.81
CA TYR A 176 -15.90 -18.20 -0.72
C TYR A 176 -15.81 -18.99 -2.04
N LYS A 177 -16.96 -19.29 -2.66
CA LYS A 177 -17.03 -20.01 -3.93
C LYS A 177 -16.34 -19.23 -5.06
N ASP A 178 -16.60 -17.93 -5.16
CA ASP A 178 -16.01 -17.10 -6.21
C ASP A 178 -14.50 -16.88 -5.99
N LYS A 179 -14.05 -16.75 -4.74
CA LYS A 179 -12.63 -16.75 -4.39
C LYS A 179 -11.94 -18.01 -4.92
N GLN A 180 -12.53 -19.19 -4.73
CA GLN A 180 -11.96 -20.45 -5.25
C GLN A 180 -11.89 -20.47 -6.78
N ILE A 181 -12.91 -19.92 -7.48
CA ILE A 181 -12.88 -19.82 -8.94
C ILE A 181 -11.72 -18.94 -9.40
N VAL A 182 -11.55 -17.76 -8.80
CA VAL A 182 -10.44 -16.84 -9.13
C VAL A 182 -9.09 -17.51 -8.87
N LEU A 183 -8.91 -18.16 -7.72
CA LEU A 183 -7.66 -18.85 -7.39
C LEU A 183 -7.34 -20.00 -8.36
N ASN A 184 -8.36 -20.75 -8.80
CA ASN A 184 -8.18 -21.80 -9.81
C ASN A 184 -7.74 -21.23 -11.16
N ILE A 185 -8.34 -20.11 -11.59
CA ILE A 185 -7.94 -19.42 -12.84
C ILE A 185 -6.49 -18.98 -12.74
N LEU A 186 -6.11 -18.29 -11.66
CA LEU A 186 -4.73 -17.83 -11.43
C LEU A 186 -3.74 -18.99 -11.43
N GLY A 187 -4.08 -20.10 -10.75
CA GLY A 187 -3.27 -21.31 -10.75
C GLY A 187 -3.07 -21.88 -12.16
N SER A 188 -4.12 -21.91 -12.98
CA SER A 188 -4.05 -22.42 -14.35
C SER A 188 -3.21 -21.53 -15.30
N LEU A 189 -3.22 -20.21 -15.10
CA LEU A 189 -2.46 -19.27 -15.89
C LEU A 189 -0.96 -19.38 -15.58
N ASN A 190 -0.61 -19.46 -14.30
CA ASN A 190 0.79 -19.60 -13.87
C ASN A 190 1.44 -20.90 -14.36
N GLN A 191 0.67 -21.98 -14.52
CA GLN A 191 1.19 -23.26 -15.05
C GLN A 191 1.42 -23.24 -16.57
N LYS A 192 0.72 -22.37 -17.32
CA LYS A 192 0.90 -22.27 -18.78
C LYS A 192 2.17 -21.51 -19.17
N GLU A 193 2.59 -20.54 -18.35
CA GLU A 193 3.82 -19.79 -18.61
C GLU A 193 5.08 -20.65 -18.44
N THR A 194 5.08 -21.65 -17.55
CA THR A 194 6.22 -22.55 -17.35
C THR A 194 6.49 -23.54 -18.50
N HIS A 195 5.62 -23.62 -19.50
CA HIS A 195 5.73 -24.59 -20.59
C HIS A 195 6.02 -23.98 -21.98
N HIS A 196 6.25 -22.67 -22.08
CA HIS A 196 6.51 -21.99 -23.34
C HIS A 196 7.94 -21.45 -23.52
N ASP A 197 8.85 -21.70 -22.57
CA ASP A 197 10.27 -21.31 -22.64
C ASP A 197 11.22 -22.54 -22.81
N LEU A 198 10.96 -23.38 -23.82
CA LEU A 198 11.93 -24.37 -24.34
C LEU A 198 11.94 -24.40 -25.87
#